data_AF-A0A535VKH3-F1
#
_entry.id   AF-A0A535VKH3-F1
#
_cell.length_a   1.000
_cell.length_b   1.000
_cell.length_c   1.000
_cell.angle_alpha   90.00
_cell.angle_beta   90.00
_cell.angle_gamma   90.00
#
_symmetry.space_group_name_H-M   'P 1'
#
loop_
_entity.id
_entity.type
_entity.pdbx_description
1 polymer ?
#
loop_
_entity_poly.entity_id
_entity_poly.type
_entity_poly.pdbx_seq_one_letter_code
_entity_poly.pdbx_strand_id
1 'polypeptide(L)'
;MKPCHETLEWLHYLLRFEPGARLLLIGTVRAEETLPGHPLVAFLGALQRDGLVTEVALGPLTTLETTSLAEHVAGSQLDPAMSDTLYRETEGNPLFVVEMVRAGTLEQHERAQPVAGSPLPLLTQPASMLPPTVQTVLATRLAQLSPLAREVADMAAVIGREFTFSVLARASGQSEDAVVQGLDELWQRRIVREQGTGTAETYDFSHDKLREQAYDSLSPAHRRLLHRRAAEAFEVVYAEDLGAIGGQIAVHYERARLPELATPYYRRAGEVAMRIYAHTEAITAFQQAVTLLEASPREHVLQEQQWQEVALLYEDMGDVFEITGQLQEARQAYQRAMTYIPAQKYIWRARLQRKNAVTWQEAPADTQGPPHANALQGYEEAEHFLEQAPAKSSTEWLQEWIYLQLAQLLPLRTSV
;
A
#
# COMPACT_ATOMS: atom_id res chain seq x y z
N MET A 1 -9.43 38.69 -2.35
CA MET A 1 -10.22 39.66 -3.13
C MET A 1 -11.65 39.15 -3.19
N LYS A 2 -12.64 39.96 -2.81
CA LYS A 2 -14.08 39.70 -3.03
C LYS A 2 -14.60 40.64 -4.16
N PRO A 3 -14.39 40.34 -5.46
CA PRO A 3 -14.96 41.14 -6.55
C PRO A 3 -16.17 40.47 -7.24
N CYS A 4 -16.60 39.27 -6.81
CA CYS A 4 -17.54 38.47 -7.60
C CYS A 4 -18.97 39.02 -7.66
N HIS A 5 -19.47 39.72 -6.64
CA HIS A 5 -20.89 40.07 -6.60
C HIS A 5 -21.23 41.20 -7.59
N GLU A 6 -20.50 42.31 -7.54
CA GLU A 6 -20.71 43.47 -8.42
C GLU A 6 -20.55 43.11 -9.90
N THR A 7 -19.59 42.22 -10.21
CA THR A 7 -19.39 41.75 -11.60
C THR A 7 -20.59 40.93 -12.07
N LEU A 8 -21.15 40.05 -11.23
CA LEU A 8 -22.32 39.25 -11.58
C LEU A 8 -23.59 40.10 -11.71
N GLU A 9 -23.77 41.10 -10.85
CA GLU A 9 -24.88 42.05 -10.98
C GLU A 9 -24.80 42.88 -12.26
N TRP A 10 -23.59 43.35 -12.61
CA TRP A 10 -23.37 44.08 -13.86
C TRP A 10 -23.63 43.20 -15.09
N LEU A 11 -23.17 41.94 -15.06
CA LEU A 11 -23.48 40.97 -16.14
C LEU A 11 -24.97 40.68 -16.23
N HIS A 12 -25.68 40.59 -15.10
CA HIS A 12 -27.13 40.41 -15.07
C HIS A 12 -27.86 41.56 -15.75
N TYR A 13 -27.43 42.79 -15.45
CA TYR A 13 -27.95 43.99 -16.08
C TYR A 13 -27.64 44.01 -17.58
N LEU A 14 -26.38 43.78 -17.96
CA LEU A 14 -25.93 43.82 -19.35
C LEU A 14 -26.70 42.85 -20.26
N LEU A 15 -26.93 41.63 -19.79
CA LEU A 15 -27.68 40.61 -20.54
C LEU A 15 -29.16 40.96 -20.74
N ARG A 16 -29.69 41.91 -19.97
CA ARG A 16 -31.09 42.37 -20.02
C ARG A 16 -31.24 43.79 -20.59
N PHE A 17 -30.15 44.54 -20.69
CA PHE A 17 -30.15 45.94 -21.12
C PHE A 17 -29.94 46.01 -22.64
N GLU A 18 -31.04 46.23 -23.36
CA GLU A 18 -31.19 46.32 -24.83
C GLU A 18 -31.11 45.01 -25.66
N PRO A 19 -32.25 44.50 -26.16
CA PRO A 19 -32.32 43.33 -27.05
C PRO A 19 -31.68 43.52 -28.44
N GLY A 20 -31.25 44.73 -28.80
CA GLY A 20 -30.75 45.08 -30.13
C GLY A 20 -29.28 44.74 -30.36
N ALA A 21 -28.48 44.56 -29.30
CA ALA A 21 -27.07 44.23 -29.40
C ALA A 21 -26.86 42.71 -29.52
N ARG A 22 -26.10 42.26 -30.52
CA ARG A 22 -25.72 40.85 -30.68
C ARG A 22 -24.52 40.53 -29.78
N LEU A 23 -24.77 40.34 -28.48
CA LEU A 23 -23.75 40.03 -27.49
C LEU A 23 -23.74 38.54 -27.13
N LEU A 24 -22.57 37.90 -27.17
CA LEU A 24 -22.32 36.56 -26.62
C LEU A 24 -21.32 36.69 -25.48
N LEU A 25 -21.71 36.25 -24.27
CA LEU A 25 -20.83 36.18 -23.11
C LEU A 25 -20.42 34.72 -22.89
N ILE A 26 -19.12 34.49 -22.83
CA ILE A 26 -18.54 33.18 -22.51
C ILE A 26 -17.85 33.31 -21.16
N GLY A 27 -18.27 32.49 -20.20
CA GLY A 27 -17.65 32.38 -18.88
C GLY A 27 -17.13 30.98 -18.66
N THR A 28 -16.02 30.87 -17.92
CA THR A 28 -15.51 29.60 -17.42
C THR A 28 -15.65 29.59 -15.90
N VAL A 29 -16.09 28.45 -15.37
CA VAL A 29 -16.42 28.29 -13.96
C VAL A 29 -15.88 26.95 -13.50
N ARG A 30 -15.23 26.93 -12.33
CA ARG A 30 -14.82 25.69 -11.67
C ARG A 30 -15.94 25.25 -10.74
N ALA A 31 -16.64 24.19 -11.13
CA ALA A 31 -17.79 23.69 -10.38
C ALA A 31 -17.41 23.33 -8.92
N GLU A 32 -16.21 22.79 -8.70
CA GLU A 32 -15.68 22.44 -7.38
C GLU A 32 -15.37 23.64 -6.47
N GLU A 33 -15.22 24.85 -7.04
CA GLU A 33 -15.03 26.09 -6.29
C GLU A 33 -16.37 26.84 -6.08
N THR A 34 -17.46 26.33 -6.66
CA THR A 34 -18.79 26.95 -6.66
C THR A 34 -19.73 26.21 -5.71
N LEU A 35 -19.40 26.20 -4.42
CA LEU A 35 -20.15 25.52 -3.37
C LEU A 35 -21.59 26.07 -3.22
N PRO A 36 -22.52 25.28 -2.62
CA PRO A 36 -23.88 25.74 -2.31
C PRO A 36 -23.86 27.09 -1.54
N GLY A 37 -24.50 28.11 -2.11
CA GLY A 37 -24.50 29.47 -1.57
C GLY A 37 -23.56 30.46 -2.26
N HIS A 38 -22.73 30.01 -3.21
CA HIS A 38 -21.92 30.93 -4.02
C HIS A 38 -22.84 31.83 -4.90
N PRO A 39 -22.62 33.17 -4.97
CA PRO A 39 -23.49 34.09 -5.72
C PRO A 39 -23.71 33.72 -7.19
N LEU A 40 -22.73 33.06 -7.79
CA LEU A 40 -22.80 32.54 -9.15
C LEU A 40 -23.93 31.52 -9.35
N VAL A 41 -24.22 30.68 -8.34
CA VAL A 41 -25.30 29.67 -8.43
C VAL A 41 -26.65 30.36 -8.60
N ALA A 42 -26.91 31.40 -7.79
CA ALA A 42 -28.15 32.18 -7.89
C ALA A 42 -28.23 32.94 -9.23
N PHE A 43 -27.11 33.48 -9.70
CA PHE A 43 -27.03 34.18 -10.98
C PHE A 43 -27.31 33.25 -12.17
N LEU A 44 -26.66 32.08 -12.24
CA LEU A 44 -26.89 31.08 -13.30
C LEU A 44 -28.33 30.58 -13.26
N GLY A 45 -28.90 30.31 -12.07
CA GLY A 45 -30.30 29.93 -11.93
C GLY A 45 -31.30 31.02 -12.35
N ALA A 46 -30.93 32.30 -12.32
CA ALA A 46 -31.74 33.37 -12.89
C ALA A 46 -31.68 33.35 -14.43
N LEU A 47 -30.49 33.26 -15.02
CA LEU A 47 -30.32 33.22 -16.47
C LEU A 47 -30.95 31.97 -17.11
N GLN A 48 -30.91 30.83 -16.42
CA GLN A 48 -31.50 29.58 -16.90
C GLN A 48 -33.02 29.65 -16.97
N ARG A 49 -33.66 30.33 -16.00
CA ARG A 49 -35.11 30.59 -16.03
C ARG A 49 -35.52 31.50 -17.18
N ASP A 50 -34.66 32.44 -17.56
CA ASP A 50 -34.90 33.35 -18.68
C ASP A 50 -34.51 32.76 -20.05
N GLY A 51 -33.92 31.55 -20.09
CA GLY A 51 -33.40 30.95 -21.32
C GLY A 51 -32.19 31.68 -21.92
N LEU A 52 -31.43 32.42 -21.10
CA LEU A 52 -30.30 33.25 -21.50
C LEU A 52 -28.93 32.60 -21.25
N VAL A 53 -28.90 31.32 -20.84
CA VAL A 53 -27.66 30.58 -20.59
C VAL A 53 -27.70 29.21 -21.24
N THR A 54 -26.56 28.83 -21.82
CA THR A 54 -26.27 27.47 -22.25
C THR A 54 -25.08 26.99 -21.44
N GLU A 55 -25.26 25.91 -20.69
CA GLU A 55 -24.18 25.30 -19.93
C GLU A 55 -23.56 24.16 -20.73
N VAL A 56 -22.23 24.16 -20.80
CA VAL A 56 -21.45 23.09 -21.42
C VAL A 56 -20.60 22.46 -20.31
N ALA A 57 -21.00 21.27 -19.86
CA ALA A 57 -20.23 20.52 -18.89
C ALA A 57 -18.97 19.95 -19.56
N LEU A 58 -17.80 20.36 -19.07
CA LEU A 58 -16.53 19.80 -19.51
C LEU A 58 -16.15 18.64 -18.59
N GLY A 59 -16.22 17.43 -19.14
CA GLY A 59 -15.69 16.22 -18.49
C GLY A 59 -14.16 16.13 -18.62
N PRO A 60 -13.55 15.15 -17.94
CA PRO A 60 -12.18 14.74 -18.27
C PRO A 60 -12.10 14.33 -19.75
N LEU A 61 -10.93 14.55 -20.36
CA LEU A 61 -10.66 14.12 -21.72
C LEU A 61 -10.79 12.60 -21.80
N THR A 62 -11.32 12.09 -22.91
CA THR A 62 -11.25 10.66 -23.25
C THR A 62 -9.82 10.26 -23.59
N THR A 63 -9.52 8.96 -23.60
CA THR A 63 -8.20 8.45 -24.01
C THR A 63 -7.74 9.00 -25.38
N LEU A 64 -8.68 9.11 -26.33
CA LEU A 64 -8.41 9.67 -27.66
C LEU A 64 -8.08 11.17 -27.60
N GLU A 65 -8.84 11.94 -26.82
CA GLU A 65 -8.61 13.38 -26.67
C GLU A 65 -7.32 13.68 -25.88
N THR A 66 -7.02 12.87 -24.86
CA THR A 66 -5.73 12.91 -24.15
C THR A 66 -4.57 12.66 -25.08
N THR A 67 -4.66 11.62 -25.92
CA THR A 67 -3.64 11.31 -26.93
C THR A 67 -3.48 12.50 -27.87
N SER A 68 -4.58 13.00 -28.43
CA SER A 68 -4.54 14.13 -29.38
C SER A 68 -3.91 15.38 -28.78
N LEU A 69 -4.26 15.72 -27.53
CA LEU A 69 -3.66 16.84 -26.82
C LEU A 69 -2.16 16.62 -26.60
N ALA A 70 -1.77 15.42 -26.20
CA ALA A 70 -0.38 15.08 -25.91
C ALA A 70 0.50 15.13 -27.17
N GLU A 71 0.04 14.56 -28.29
CA GLU A 71 0.72 14.63 -29.58
C GLU A 71 0.86 16.08 -30.06
N HIS A 72 -0.17 16.90 -29.84
CA HIS A 72 -0.13 18.32 -30.19
C HIS A 72 0.93 19.09 -29.38
N VAL A 73 1.08 18.78 -28.09
CA VAL A 73 2.09 19.42 -27.22
C VAL A 73 3.48 18.88 -27.52
N ALA A 74 3.62 17.58 -27.79
CA ALA A 74 4.90 16.92 -28.10
C ALA A 74 5.42 17.28 -29.50
N GLY A 75 4.52 17.58 -30.44
CA GLY A 75 4.85 17.78 -31.85
C GLY A 75 5.16 16.46 -32.58
N SER A 76 4.85 15.31 -31.99
CA SER A 76 5.09 13.97 -32.53
C SER A 76 3.94 13.03 -32.16
N GLN A 77 3.77 11.95 -32.93
CA GLN A 77 2.83 10.89 -32.58
C GLN A 77 3.29 10.12 -31.34
N LEU A 78 2.34 9.60 -30.58
CA LEU A 78 2.59 8.75 -29.42
C LEU A 78 2.26 7.30 -29.75
N ASP A 79 3.11 6.39 -29.26
CA ASP A 79 2.82 4.96 -29.32
C ASP A 79 1.57 4.63 -28.46
N PRO A 80 0.65 3.75 -28.90
CA PRO A 80 -0.55 3.39 -28.14
C PRO A 80 -0.31 3.01 -26.68
N ALA A 81 0.78 2.31 -26.35
CA ALA A 81 1.10 1.95 -24.97
C ALA A 81 1.40 3.19 -24.10
N MET A 82 2.02 4.20 -24.69
CA MET A 82 2.29 5.49 -24.05
C MET A 82 1.01 6.29 -23.87
N SER A 83 0.13 6.29 -24.87
CA SER A 83 -1.18 6.94 -24.80
C SER A 83 -2.08 6.36 -23.71
N ASP A 84 -2.17 5.03 -23.62
CA ASP A 84 -2.92 4.35 -22.57
C ASP A 84 -2.34 4.65 -21.18
N THR A 85 -1.00 4.65 -21.08
CA THR A 85 -0.33 5.02 -19.84
C THR A 85 -0.64 6.46 -19.48
N LEU A 86 -0.42 7.42 -20.38
CA LEU A 86 -0.69 8.84 -20.15
C LEU A 86 -2.15 9.10 -19.76
N TYR A 87 -3.12 8.41 -20.38
CA TYR A 87 -4.52 8.51 -19.98
C TYR A 87 -4.77 7.98 -18.57
N ARG A 88 -4.27 6.79 -18.21
CA ARG A 88 -4.39 6.27 -16.83
C ARG A 88 -3.74 7.19 -15.79
N GLU A 89 -2.61 7.79 -16.14
CA GLU A 89 -1.81 8.66 -15.26
C GLU A 89 -2.46 10.01 -15.01
N THR A 90 -3.11 10.57 -16.04
CA THR A 90 -3.71 11.89 -15.99
C THR A 90 -5.20 11.85 -15.70
N GLU A 91 -5.82 10.68 -15.83
CA GLU A 91 -7.27 10.45 -15.82
C GLU A 91 -8.02 11.45 -16.75
N GLY A 92 -7.37 11.84 -17.85
CA GLY A 92 -7.92 12.82 -18.80
C GLY A 92 -7.81 14.27 -18.38
N ASN A 93 -7.03 14.62 -17.34
CA ASN A 93 -6.84 16.00 -16.91
C ASN A 93 -5.92 16.77 -17.89
N PRO A 94 -6.43 17.78 -18.64
CA PRO A 94 -5.65 18.46 -19.67
C PRO A 94 -4.36 19.12 -19.15
N LEU A 95 -4.40 19.67 -17.93
CA LEU A 95 -3.22 20.31 -17.33
C LEU A 95 -2.13 19.27 -17.08
N PHE A 96 -2.51 18.10 -16.57
CA PHE A 96 -1.54 17.05 -16.26
C PHE A 96 -0.94 16.49 -17.54
N VAL A 97 -1.76 16.30 -18.58
CA VAL A 97 -1.29 15.89 -19.91
C VAL A 97 -0.24 16.85 -20.45
N VAL A 98 -0.53 18.16 -20.45
CA VAL A 98 0.40 19.19 -20.96
C VAL A 98 1.71 19.20 -20.18
N GLU A 99 1.64 19.16 -18.85
CA GLU A 99 2.83 19.27 -18.01
C GLU A 99 3.70 18.00 -18.04
N MET A 100 3.09 16.81 -18.15
CA MET A 100 3.81 15.55 -18.32
C MET A 100 4.55 15.48 -19.66
N VAL A 101 3.92 15.97 -20.74
CA VAL A 101 4.58 16.06 -22.05
C VAL A 101 5.74 17.06 -21.99
N ARG A 102 5.52 18.26 -21.43
CA ARG A 102 6.55 19.31 -21.32
C ARG A 102 7.74 18.94 -20.45
N ALA A 103 7.52 18.13 -19.42
CA ALA A 103 8.59 17.67 -18.54
C ALA A 103 9.47 16.58 -19.18
N GLY A 104 9.21 16.19 -20.44
CA GLY A 104 10.00 15.18 -21.15
C GLY A 104 9.87 13.78 -20.53
N THR A 105 8.84 13.56 -19.71
CA THR A 105 8.65 12.31 -18.97
C THR A 105 8.33 11.15 -19.91
N LEU A 106 7.79 11.47 -21.09
CA LEU A 106 7.56 10.54 -22.20
C LEU A 106 8.89 10.07 -22.85
N GLU A 107 9.90 10.94 -22.94
CA GLU A 107 11.22 10.59 -23.48
C GLU A 107 12.08 9.76 -22.51
N GLN A 108 11.84 9.92 -21.20
CA GLN A 108 12.54 9.12 -20.18
C GLN A 108 12.11 7.64 -20.20
N HIS A 109 10.87 7.35 -20.61
CA HIS A 109 10.39 5.99 -20.82
C HIS A 109 11.05 5.29 -22.02
N GLU A 110 11.42 6.02 -23.08
CA GLU A 110 12.14 5.43 -24.23
C GLU A 110 13.63 5.14 -23.95
N ARG A 111 14.25 5.89 -23.02
CA ARG A 111 15.68 5.73 -22.68
C ARG A 111 15.95 4.68 -21.58
N ALA A 112 14.92 4.23 -20.87
CA ALA A 112 15.03 3.12 -19.93
C ALA A 112 15.02 1.79 -20.71
N GLN A 113 16.19 1.18 -20.91
CA GLN A 113 16.25 -0.19 -21.43
C GLN A 113 15.40 -1.12 -20.55
N PRO A 114 14.58 -2.02 -21.13
CA PRO A 114 13.81 -2.98 -20.37
C PRO A 114 14.77 -4.01 -19.76
N VAL A 115 15.17 -3.78 -18.50
CA VAL A 115 15.55 -4.89 -17.62
C VAL A 115 14.25 -5.65 -17.35
N ALA A 116 14.26 -6.97 -17.52
CA ALA A 116 13.08 -7.83 -17.54
C ALA A 116 11.98 -7.43 -16.52
N GLY A 117 10.83 -7.00 -17.04
CA GLY A 117 9.65 -6.56 -16.28
C GLY A 117 9.30 -5.10 -16.59
N SER A 118 8.17 -4.91 -17.29
CA SER A 118 7.54 -3.66 -17.79
C SER A 118 8.11 -2.29 -17.34
N PRO A 119 8.21 -1.29 -18.24
CA PRO A 119 8.45 0.10 -17.83
C PRO A 119 7.40 0.52 -16.79
N LEU A 120 7.87 0.85 -15.59
CA LEU A 120 7.01 1.17 -14.44
C LEU A 120 6.22 2.46 -14.73
N PRO A 121 4.88 2.46 -14.68
CA PRO A 121 4.06 3.66 -14.88
C PRO A 121 4.46 4.78 -13.89
N LEU A 122 4.40 6.04 -14.30
CA LEU A 122 4.72 7.21 -13.44
C LEU A 122 3.86 7.32 -12.17
N LEU A 123 2.71 6.64 -12.09
CA LEU A 123 1.89 6.50 -10.89
C LEU A 123 2.59 5.69 -9.81
N THR A 124 3.63 4.92 -10.15
CA THR A 124 4.52 4.29 -9.16
C THR A 124 5.60 5.26 -8.65
N GLN A 125 5.79 6.41 -9.29
CA GLN A 125 6.68 7.45 -8.80
C GLN A 125 5.94 8.36 -7.80
N PRO A 126 6.57 8.71 -6.67
CA PRO A 126 5.95 9.55 -5.65
C PRO A 126 5.58 10.92 -6.22
N ALA A 127 4.52 11.56 -5.70
CA ALA A 127 4.07 12.90 -6.11
C ALA A 127 5.20 13.95 -6.15
N SER A 128 6.24 13.78 -5.34
CA SER A 128 7.45 14.61 -5.35
C SER A 128 8.23 14.59 -6.69
N MET A 129 8.05 13.57 -7.53
CA MET A 129 8.67 13.44 -8.85
C MET A 129 7.80 14.03 -9.98
N LEU A 130 6.59 14.51 -9.68
CA LEU A 130 5.74 15.17 -10.66
C LEU A 130 6.30 16.56 -11.04
N PRO A 131 5.93 17.11 -12.21
CA PRO A 131 6.28 18.48 -12.58
C PRO A 131 5.85 19.48 -11.49
N PRO A 132 6.65 20.52 -11.17
CA PRO A 132 6.35 21.47 -10.10
C PRO A 132 4.97 22.15 -10.22
N THR A 133 4.52 22.37 -11.44
CA THR A 133 3.20 22.93 -11.78
C THR A 133 2.07 22.02 -11.31
N VAL A 134 2.18 20.70 -11.54
CA VAL A 134 1.20 19.69 -11.08
C VAL A 134 1.17 19.62 -9.56
N GLN A 135 2.35 19.58 -8.92
CA GLN A 135 2.45 19.63 -7.45
C GLN A 135 1.78 20.88 -6.87
N THR A 136 2.00 22.04 -7.51
CA THR A 136 1.40 23.32 -7.09
C THR A 136 -0.13 23.30 -7.18
N VAL A 137 -0.69 22.69 -8.22
CA VAL A 137 -2.16 22.58 -8.36
C VAL A 137 -2.76 21.66 -7.31
N LEU A 138 -2.15 20.49 -7.07
CA LEU A 138 -2.58 19.58 -6.01
C LEU A 138 -2.48 20.23 -4.63
N ALA A 139 -1.36 20.89 -4.34
CA ALA A 139 -1.15 21.64 -3.10
C ALA A 139 -2.18 22.75 -2.91
N THR A 140 -2.49 23.50 -3.99
CA THR A 140 -3.49 24.58 -3.94
C THR A 140 -4.87 24.04 -3.63
N ARG A 141 -5.27 22.92 -4.25
CA ARG A 141 -6.56 22.27 -3.93
C ARG A 141 -6.66 21.89 -2.46
N LEU A 142 -5.62 21.28 -1.90
CA LEU A 142 -5.59 20.91 -0.49
C LEU A 142 -5.47 22.13 0.45
N ALA A 143 -4.89 23.24 0.00
CA ALA A 143 -4.77 24.48 0.78
C ALA A 143 -6.07 25.28 0.85
N GLN A 144 -7.03 25.03 -0.03
CA GLN A 144 -8.35 25.65 0.02
C GLN A 144 -9.28 25.00 1.05
N LEU A 145 -8.92 23.83 1.59
CA LEU A 145 -9.72 23.11 2.59
C LEU A 145 -9.80 23.88 3.90
N SER A 146 -10.94 23.76 4.58
CA SER A 146 -11.02 24.15 5.99
C SER A 146 -9.99 23.37 6.83
N PRO A 147 -9.56 23.90 7.99
CA PRO A 147 -8.66 23.18 8.89
C PRO A 147 -9.18 21.78 9.25
N LEU A 148 -10.50 21.66 9.48
CA LEU A 148 -11.17 20.41 9.80
C LEU A 148 -11.09 19.41 8.63
N ALA A 149 -11.51 19.82 7.44
CA ALA A 149 -11.44 18.96 6.26
C ALA A 149 -10.00 18.57 5.90
N ARG A 150 -9.03 19.44 6.20
CA ARG A 150 -7.62 19.14 6.02
C ARG A 150 -7.14 18.04 6.97
N GLU A 151 -7.49 18.10 8.25
CA GLU A 151 -7.16 17.04 9.22
C GLU A 151 -7.78 15.69 8.83
N VAL A 152 -9.02 15.71 8.33
CA VAL A 152 -9.70 14.50 7.82
C VAL A 152 -8.99 13.95 6.58
N ALA A 153 -8.61 14.81 5.63
CA ALA A 153 -7.86 14.39 4.44
C ALA A 153 -6.48 13.82 4.78
N ASP A 154 -5.78 14.44 5.73
CA ASP A 154 -4.47 13.98 6.20
C ASP A 154 -4.56 12.60 6.85
N MET A 155 -5.59 12.36 7.70
CA MET A 155 -5.82 11.05 8.30
C MET A 155 -6.23 10.00 7.24
N ALA A 156 -7.16 10.33 6.36
CA ALA A 156 -7.57 9.46 5.26
C ALA A 156 -6.37 9.06 4.39
N ALA A 157 -5.48 10.02 4.07
CA ALA A 157 -4.30 9.77 3.26
C ALA A 157 -3.29 8.80 3.91
N VAL A 158 -3.25 8.79 5.24
CA VAL A 158 -2.44 7.87 6.05
C VAL A 158 -3.05 6.48 6.12
N ILE A 159 -4.38 6.37 6.26
CA ILE A 159 -5.10 5.08 6.29
C ILE A 159 -4.91 4.36 4.96
N GLY A 160 -5.15 5.03 3.83
CA GLY A 160 -5.01 4.41 2.53
C GLY A 160 -5.77 5.13 1.43
N ARG A 161 -5.72 4.54 0.23
CA ARG A 161 -6.51 5.01 -0.91
C ARG A 161 -8.01 4.79 -0.70
N GLU A 162 -8.36 3.59 -0.24
CA GLU A 162 -9.70 3.21 0.15
C GLU A 162 -9.76 3.11 1.69
N PHE A 163 -10.84 3.61 2.28
CA PHE A 163 -11.06 3.58 3.73
C PHE A 163 -12.56 3.57 4.06
N THR A 164 -12.89 3.08 5.25
CA THR A 164 -14.26 3.11 5.78
C THR A 164 -14.45 4.32 6.71
N PHE A 165 -15.68 4.79 6.84
CA PHE A 165 -16.01 5.85 7.82
C PHE A 165 -15.63 5.45 9.25
N SER A 166 -15.86 4.18 9.64
CA SER A 166 -15.59 3.71 11.00
C SER A 166 -14.10 3.79 11.38
N VAL A 167 -13.20 3.41 10.47
CA VAL A 167 -11.74 3.52 10.69
C VAL A 167 -11.33 4.99 10.71
N LEU A 168 -11.81 5.80 9.76
CA LEU A 168 -11.48 7.22 9.69
C LEU A 168 -11.94 7.98 10.95
N ALA A 169 -13.18 7.79 11.37
CA ALA A 169 -13.75 8.43 12.54
C ALA A 169 -12.95 8.07 13.80
N ARG A 170 -12.66 6.79 13.99
CA ARG A 170 -11.88 6.29 15.13
C ARG A 170 -10.45 6.83 15.13
N ALA A 171 -9.77 6.79 13.98
CA ALA A 171 -8.37 7.22 13.87
C ALA A 171 -8.23 8.74 14.03
N SER A 172 -9.21 9.53 13.56
CA SER A 172 -9.17 11.00 13.64
C SER A 172 -9.04 11.51 15.08
N GLY A 173 -9.63 10.81 16.05
CA GLY A 173 -9.76 11.25 17.44
C GLY A 173 -10.73 12.43 17.63
N GLN A 174 -11.57 12.70 16.63
CA GLN A 174 -12.58 13.77 16.64
C GLN A 174 -13.99 13.21 16.88
N SER A 175 -14.97 14.07 17.13
CA SER A 175 -16.38 13.66 17.16
C SER A 175 -16.85 13.27 15.75
N GLU A 176 -17.79 12.31 15.67
CA GLU A 176 -18.35 11.87 14.38
C GLU A 176 -18.90 13.04 13.55
N ASP A 177 -19.62 13.99 14.17
CA ASP A 177 -20.12 15.19 13.49
C ASP A 177 -19.02 16.01 12.79
N ALA A 178 -17.84 16.10 13.39
CA ALA A 178 -16.71 16.85 12.84
C ALA A 178 -16.07 16.09 11.67
N VAL A 179 -15.99 14.77 11.77
CA VAL A 179 -15.48 13.90 10.70
C VAL A 179 -16.43 13.94 9.50
N VAL A 180 -17.75 13.88 9.73
CA VAL A 180 -18.77 14.02 8.67
C VAL A 180 -18.65 15.38 7.99
N GLN A 181 -18.58 16.48 8.73
CA GLN A 181 -18.40 17.82 8.13
C GLN A 181 -17.14 17.92 7.27
N GLY A 182 -16.02 17.37 7.74
CA GLY A 182 -14.78 17.33 6.98
C GLY A 182 -14.92 16.48 5.72
N LEU A 183 -15.50 15.29 5.83
CA LEU A 183 -15.70 14.36 4.72
C LEU A 183 -16.67 14.92 3.67
N ASP A 184 -17.75 15.59 4.09
CA ASP A 184 -18.68 16.30 3.22
C ASP A 184 -17.97 17.38 2.39
N GLU A 185 -17.07 18.17 2.99
CA GLU A 185 -16.28 19.15 2.25
C GLU A 185 -15.35 18.47 1.24
N LEU A 186 -14.69 17.36 1.62
CA LEU A 186 -13.83 16.60 0.71
C LEU A 186 -14.61 16.03 -0.48
N TRP A 187 -15.84 15.55 -0.24
CA TRP A 187 -16.74 15.05 -1.27
C TRP A 187 -17.24 16.17 -2.20
N GLN A 188 -17.71 17.30 -1.64
CA GLN A 188 -18.16 18.47 -2.40
C GLN A 188 -17.06 19.03 -3.32
N ARG A 189 -15.81 19.01 -2.84
CA ARG A 189 -14.62 19.44 -3.60
C ARG A 189 -14.05 18.36 -4.51
N ARG A 190 -14.71 17.19 -4.60
CA ARG A 190 -14.30 16.02 -5.41
C ARG A 190 -12.91 15.50 -5.09
N ILE A 191 -12.46 15.64 -3.84
CA ILE A 191 -11.19 15.06 -3.36
C ILE A 191 -11.39 13.59 -2.98
N VAL A 192 -12.54 13.28 -2.39
CA VAL A 192 -12.99 11.93 -2.05
C VAL A 192 -14.28 11.63 -2.79
N ARG A 193 -14.49 10.36 -3.14
CA ARG A 193 -15.73 9.82 -3.70
C ARG A 193 -16.22 8.68 -2.84
N GLU A 194 -17.53 8.52 -2.79
CA GLU A 194 -18.18 7.36 -2.18
C GLU A 194 -18.18 6.19 -3.19
N GLN A 195 -17.83 4.99 -2.73
CA GLN A 195 -17.90 3.76 -3.51
C GLN A 195 -19.11 2.94 -3.04
N GLY A 196 -20.17 2.94 -3.85
CA GLY A 196 -21.45 2.33 -3.46
C GLY A 196 -21.82 1.11 -4.30
N THR A 197 -21.44 -0.09 -3.85
CA THR A 197 -22.13 -1.37 -4.20
C THR A 197 -22.17 -2.40 -3.07
N GLY A 198 -21.62 -2.09 -1.88
CA GLY A 198 -21.49 -3.04 -0.75
C GLY A 198 -22.30 -2.67 0.51
N THR A 199 -22.15 -3.48 1.56
CA THR A 199 -22.82 -3.32 2.87
C THR A 199 -22.13 -2.35 3.82
N ALA A 200 -20.96 -1.81 3.45
CA ALA A 200 -20.20 -0.82 4.23
C ALA A 200 -19.95 0.42 3.37
N GLU A 201 -20.11 1.60 3.97
CA GLU A 201 -19.81 2.89 3.36
C GLU A 201 -18.29 3.03 3.18
N THR A 202 -17.79 2.68 1.99
CA THR A 202 -16.39 2.85 1.62
C THR A 202 -16.20 4.15 0.84
N TYR A 203 -15.08 4.81 1.14
CA TYR A 203 -14.66 6.04 0.52
C TYR A 203 -13.30 5.83 -0.14
N ASP A 204 -13.10 6.50 -1.27
CA ASP A 204 -11.87 6.42 -2.05
C ASP A 204 -11.42 7.83 -2.41
N PHE A 205 -10.11 8.07 -2.41
CA PHE A 205 -9.59 9.30 -2.99
C PHE A 205 -9.94 9.33 -4.48
N SER A 206 -10.50 10.45 -4.94
CA SER A 206 -10.87 10.60 -6.35
C SER A 206 -9.66 10.37 -7.26
N HIS A 207 -8.47 10.77 -6.84
CA HIS A 207 -7.20 10.57 -7.54
C HIS A 207 -6.08 10.22 -6.53
N ASP A 208 -5.26 9.21 -6.84
CA ASP A 208 -4.17 8.77 -5.94
C ASP A 208 -3.12 9.88 -5.69
N LYS A 209 -2.89 10.77 -6.67
CA LYS A 209 -1.96 11.91 -6.51
C LYS A 209 -2.42 12.94 -5.48
N LEU A 210 -3.73 13.10 -5.23
CA LEU A 210 -4.22 13.95 -4.14
C LEU A 210 -3.90 13.33 -2.78
N ARG A 211 -4.05 12.02 -2.65
CA ARG A 211 -3.68 11.27 -1.46
C ARG A 211 -2.18 11.38 -1.18
N GLU A 212 -1.36 11.11 -2.19
CA GLU A 212 0.10 11.25 -2.08
C GLU A 212 0.49 12.66 -1.68
N GLN A 213 -0.07 13.70 -2.32
CA GLN A 213 0.23 15.09 -1.97
C GLN A 213 -0.19 15.42 -0.52
N ALA A 214 -1.35 14.94 -0.06
CA ALA A 214 -1.79 15.11 1.31
C ALA A 214 -0.82 14.41 2.28
N TYR A 215 -0.51 13.15 2.04
CA TYR A 215 0.45 12.39 2.83
C TYR A 215 1.86 13.03 2.82
N ASP A 216 2.31 13.51 1.66
CA ASP A 216 3.66 14.04 1.50
C ASP A 216 3.87 15.38 2.18
N SER A 217 2.80 16.18 2.28
CA SER A 217 2.81 17.43 3.03
C SER A 217 2.95 17.26 4.54
N LEU A 218 2.73 16.04 5.07
CA LEU A 218 2.85 15.76 6.49
C LEU A 218 4.31 15.71 6.92
N SER A 219 4.60 16.37 8.04
CA SER A 219 5.89 16.24 8.72
C SER A 219 6.14 14.77 9.14
N PRO A 220 7.41 14.33 9.24
CA PRO A 220 7.72 12.97 9.71
C PRO A 220 7.13 12.65 11.08
N ALA A 221 7.00 13.63 11.97
CA ALA A 221 6.37 13.45 13.28
C ALA A 221 4.86 13.22 13.18
N HIS A 222 4.17 13.99 12.33
CA HIS A 222 2.74 13.78 12.07
C HIS A 222 2.47 12.44 11.40
N ARG A 223 3.27 12.03 10.40
CA ARG A 223 3.13 10.72 9.76
C ARG A 223 3.20 9.58 10.78
N ARG A 224 4.17 9.63 11.71
CA ARG A 224 4.29 8.61 12.77
C ARG A 224 3.06 8.59 13.69
N LEU A 225 2.60 9.77 14.12
CA LEU A 225 1.43 9.90 14.99
C LEU A 225 0.17 9.34 14.33
N LEU A 226 -0.10 9.74 13.08
CA LEU A 226 -1.29 9.32 12.35
C LEU A 226 -1.24 7.83 12.02
N HIS A 227 -0.07 7.29 11.66
CA HIS A 227 0.08 5.84 11.46
C HIS A 227 -0.20 5.03 12.72
N ARG A 228 0.27 5.50 13.89
CA ARG A 228 -0.09 4.85 15.16
C ARG A 228 -1.61 4.86 15.38
N ARG A 229 -2.26 6.01 15.19
CA ARG A 229 -3.71 6.14 15.34
C ARG A 229 -4.50 5.27 14.37
N ALA A 230 -4.01 5.14 13.13
CA ALA A 230 -4.62 4.24 12.14
C ALA A 230 -4.54 2.78 12.59
N ALA A 231 -3.37 2.32 13.06
CA ALA A 231 -3.21 0.97 13.60
C ALA A 231 -4.15 0.70 14.78
N GLU A 232 -4.19 1.60 15.78
CA GLU A 232 -5.08 1.52 16.94
C GLU A 232 -6.57 1.52 16.54
N ALA A 233 -6.94 2.24 15.48
CA ALA A 233 -8.30 2.25 14.95
C ALA A 233 -8.65 0.92 14.29
N PHE A 234 -7.75 0.37 13.47
CA PHE A 234 -7.93 -0.94 12.84
C PHE A 234 -8.10 -2.06 13.86
N GLU A 235 -7.32 -2.07 14.94
CA GLU A 235 -7.45 -3.04 16.03
C GLU A 235 -8.84 -3.05 16.66
N VAL A 236 -9.44 -1.88 16.82
CA VAL A 236 -10.76 -1.74 17.44
C VAL A 236 -11.88 -2.08 16.45
N VAL A 237 -11.80 -1.56 15.23
CA VAL A 237 -12.87 -1.73 14.23
C VAL A 237 -12.96 -3.18 13.75
N TYR A 238 -11.83 -3.86 13.63
CA TYR A 238 -11.76 -5.25 13.16
C TYR A 238 -11.41 -6.23 14.29
N ALA A 239 -11.77 -5.91 15.53
CA ALA A 239 -11.47 -6.74 16.70
C ALA A 239 -11.95 -8.21 16.56
N GLU A 240 -13.01 -8.44 15.78
CA GLU A 240 -13.57 -9.78 15.51
C GLU A 240 -12.71 -10.61 14.54
N ASP A 241 -11.96 -9.97 13.63
CA ASP A 241 -11.08 -10.64 12.67
C ASP A 241 -9.81 -9.84 12.38
N LEU A 242 -8.95 -9.73 13.40
CA LEU A 242 -7.61 -9.15 13.25
C LEU A 242 -6.72 -9.96 12.31
N GLY A 243 -7.07 -11.21 12.02
CA GLY A 243 -6.31 -12.06 11.10
C GLY A 243 -6.37 -11.54 9.66
N ALA A 244 -7.56 -11.12 9.22
CA ALA A 244 -7.77 -10.60 7.86
C ALA A 244 -6.99 -9.32 7.55
N ILE A 245 -6.77 -8.46 8.56
CA ILE A 245 -6.13 -7.15 8.38
C ILE A 245 -4.78 -6.99 9.11
N GLY A 246 -4.26 -8.07 9.70
CA GLY A 246 -3.04 -8.02 10.53
C GLY A 246 -1.84 -7.42 9.80
N GLY A 247 -1.67 -7.73 8.51
CA GLY A 247 -0.59 -7.14 7.70
C GLY A 247 -0.72 -5.61 7.57
N GLN A 248 -1.94 -5.08 7.44
CA GLN A 248 -2.17 -3.62 7.35
C GLN A 248 -1.86 -2.93 8.68
N ILE A 249 -2.29 -3.55 9.80
CA ILE A 249 -1.95 -3.06 11.15
C ILE A 249 -0.43 -3.02 11.34
N ALA A 250 0.28 -4.08 10.94
CA ALA A 250 1.72 -4.19 11.06
C ALA A 250 2.46 -3.07 10.31
N VAL A 251 2.08 -2.81 9.05
CA VAL A 251 2.65 -1.73 8.22
C VAL A 251 2.44 -0.36 8.89
N HIS A 252 1.28 -0.12 9.49
CA HIS A 252 1.03 1.13 10.20
C HIS A 252 1.89 1.28 11.45
N TYR A 253 2.03 0.25 12.30
CA TYR A 253 2.94 0.31 13.44
C TYR A 253 4.41 0.47 13.04
N GLU A 254 4.83 -0.19 11.97
CA GLU A 254 6.19 -0.05 11.43
C GLU A 254 6.45 1.40 11.00
N ARG A 255 5.54 1.99 10.21
CA ARG A 255 5.64 3.40 9.79
C ARG A 255 5.52 4.38 10.95
N ALA A 256 4.85 3.99 12.05
CA ALA A 256 4.82 4.71 13.31
C ALA A 256 6.14 4.63 14.10
N ARG A 257 7.08 3.76 13.68
CA ARG A 257 8.35 3.44 14.37
C ARG A 257 8.14 2.75 15.71
N LEU A 258 7.17 1.82 15.75
CA LEU A 258 6.82 0.98 16.91
C LEU A 258 7.01 -0.50 16.53
N PRO A 259 8.27 -0.97 16.31
CA PRO A 259 8.55 -2.33 15.86
C PRO A 259 8.04 -3.40 16.84
N GLU A 260 8.04 -3.12 18.14
CA GLU A 260 7.51 -4.01 19.18
C GLU A 260 6.02 -4.30 19.02
N LEU A 261 5.24 -3.35 18.47
CA LEU A 261 3.83 -3.54 18.15
C LEU A 261 3.65 -4.15 16.75
N ALA A 262 4.50 -3.81 15.79
CA ALA A 262 4.38 -4.31 14.42
C ALA A 262 4.70 -5.81 14.28
N THR A 263 5.74 -6.29 14.97
CA THR A 263 6.25 -7.67 14.82
C THR A 263 5.19 -8.75 15.09
N PRO A 264 4.41 -8.71 16.19
CA PRO A 264 3.35 -9.69 16.43
C PRO A 264 2.31 -9.74 15.31
N TYR A 265 1.95 -8.59 14.72
CA TYR A 265 1.00 -8.52 13.63
C TYR A 265 1.57 -9.06 12.31
N TYR A 266 2.84 -8.82 12.01
CA TYR A 266 3.51 -9.45 10.86
C TYR A 266 3.60 -10.97 11.01
N ARG A 267 3.98 -11.48 12.19
CA ARG A 267 3.96 -12.93 12.47
C ARG A 267 2.56 -13.50 12.23
N ARG A 268 1.54 -12.88 12.82
CA ARG A 268 0.15 -13.32 12.69
C ARG A 268 -0.35 -13.29 11.24
N ALA A 269 0.02 -12.26 10.49
CA ALA A 269 -0.31 -12.15 9.07
C ALA A 269 0.34 -13.30 8.27
N GLY A 270 1.59 -13.64 8.58
CA GLY A 270 2.27 -14.78 7.98
C GLY A 270 1.58 -16.12 8.29
N GLU A 271 1.22 -16.36 9.56
CA GLU A 271 0.46 -17.55 9.98
C GLU A 271 -0.92 -17.67 9.29
N VAL A 272 -1.63 -16.55 9.14
CA VAL A 272 -2.91 -16.50 8.42
C VAL A 272 -2.69 -16.82 6.94
N ALA A 273 -1.70 -16.19 6.31
CA ALA A 273 -1.35 -16.40 4.91
C ALA A 273 -0.98 -17.86 4.64
N MET A 274 -0.21 -18.52 5.53
CA MET A 274 0.06 -19.95 5.44
C MET A 274 -1.21 -20.81 5.45
N ARG A 275 -2.18 -20.50 6.31
CA ARG A 275 -3.44 -21.27 6.42
C ARG A 275 -4.32 -21.16 5.18
N ILE A 276 -4.19 -20.09 4.41
CA ILE A 276 -4.93 -19.89 3.14
C ILE A 276 -4.06 -20.16 1.90
N TYR A 277 -2.88 -20.76 2.06
CA TYR A 277 -1.93 -21.09 0.99
C TYR A 277 -1.40 -19.87 0.21
N ALA A 278 -1.44 -18.69 0.81
CA ALA A 278 -0.84 -17.45 0.29
C ALA A 278 0.65 -17.42 0.67
N HIS A 279 1.44 -18.32 0.08
CA HIS A 279 2.83 -18.60 0.48
C HIS A 279 3.76 -17.38 0.29
N THR A 280 3.60 -16.62 -0.79
CA THR A 280 4.41 -15.41 -1.05
C THR A 280 4.16 -14.33 0.00
N GLU A 281 2.90 -14.13 0.38
CA GLU A 281 2.46 -13.19 1.40
C GLU A 281 2.97 -13.64 2.78
N ALA A 282 2.96 -14.95 3.05
CA ALA A 282 3.49 -15.51 4.29
C ALA A 282 4.99 -15.22 4.44
N ILE A 283 5.78 -15.56 3.40
CA ILE A 283 7.23 -15.28 3.37
C ILE A 283 7.49 -13.79 3.57
N THR A 284 6.76 -12.92 2.85
CA THR A 284 6.93 -11.47 2.94
C THR A 284 6.67 -10.98 4.36
N ALA A 285 5.58 -11.43 4.99
CA ALA A 285 5.23 -11.03 6.35
C ALA A 285 6.28 -11.51 7.39
N PHE A 286 6.74 -12.76 7.30
CA PHE A 286 7.80 -13.26 8.19
C PHE A 286 9.13 -12.52 8.00
N GLN A 287 9.49 -12.19 6.75
CA GLN A 287 10.69 -11.40 6.45
C GLN A 287 10.64 -10.00 7.08
N GLN A 288 9.48 -9.33 7.04
CA GLN A 288 9.31 -8.04 7.71
C GLN A 288 9.46 -8.18 9.23
N ALA A 289 8.83 -9.19 9.84
CA ALA A 289 8.96 -9.46 11.28
C ALA A 289 10.41 -9.67 11.71
N VAL A 290 11.18 -10.48 10.97
CA VAL A 290 12.61 -10.73 11.25
C VAL A 290 13.43 -9.44 11.09
N THR A 291 13.19 -8.68 10.03
CA THR A 291 13.92 -7.42 9.78
C THR A 291 13.77 -6.44 10.94
N LEU A 292 12.56 -6.32 11.51
CA LEU A 292 12.29 -5.46 12.68
C LEU A 292 12.98 -5.96 13.96
N LEU A 293 12.97 -7.27 14.18
CA LEU A 293 13.66 -7.89 15.32
C LEU A 293 15.19 -7.74 15.21
N GLU A 294 15.76 -7.91 14.02
CA GLU A 294 17.21 -7.78 13.78
C GLU A 294 17.71 -6.33 13.87
N ALA A 295 16.86 -5.35 13.50
CA ALA A 295 17.20 -3.93 13.53
C ALA A 295 17.14 -3.30 14.94
N SER A 296 16.52 -3.98 15.91
CA SER A 296 16.41 -3.48 17.28
C SER A 296 17.78 -3.51 18.00
N PRO A 297 18.17 -2.47 18.77
CA PRO A 297 19.49 -2.40 19.40
C PRO A 297 19.77 -3.62 20.29
N ARG A 298 20.83 -4.37 19.96
CA ARG A 298 21.31 -5.59 20.66
C ARG A 298 21.89 -5.32 22.05
N GLU A 299 21.56 -4.20 22.69
CA GLU A 299 22.13 -3.80 23.99
C GLU A 299 21.65 -4.65 25.16
N HIS A 300 20.64 -5.49 24.95
CA HIS A 300 20.36 -6.60 25.85
C HIS A 300 20.75 -7.89 25.15
N VAL A 301 21.63 -8.67 25.80
CA VAL A 301 21.78 -10.13 25.60
C VAL A 301 20.44 -10.68 25.15
N LEU A 302 20.37 -11.36 24.00
CA LEU A 302 19.14 -11.96 23.48
C LEU A 302 18.43 -12.63 24.66
N GLN A 303 17.37 -12.00 25.16
CA GLN A 303 16.58 -12.59 26.22
C GLN A 303 16.07 -13.93 25.66
N GLU A 304 15.83 -14.92 26.51
CA GLU A 304 15.47 -16.27 26.06
C GLU A 304 14.29 -16.28 25.08
N GLN A 305 13.40 -15.29 25.16
CA GLN A 305 12.30 -15.07 24.20
C GLN A 305 12.76 -14.56 22.82
N GLN A 306 13.77 -13.69 22.74
CA GLN A 306 14.14 -13.03 21.48
C GLN A 306 14.76 -13.98 20.45
N TRP A 307 15.61 -14.92 20.87
CA TRP A 307 16.18 -15.88 19.92
C TRP A 307 15.13 -16.88 19.41
N GLN A 308 14.18 -17.28 20.28
CA GLN A 308 13.09 -18.19 19.92
C GLN A 308 12.20 -17.56 18.86
N GLU A 309 11.85 -16.29 19.05
CA GLU A 309 11.00 -15.54 18.13
C GLU A 309 11.62 -15.43 16.73
N VAL A 310 12.92 -15.12 16.64
CA VAL A 310 13.62 -15.02 15.35
C VAL A 310 13.82 -16.41 14.73
N ALA A 311 14.18 -17.41 15.53
CA ALA A 311 14.37 -18.78 15.04
C ALA A 311 13.06 -19.38 14.49
N LEU A 312 11.92 -19.15 15.16
CA LEU A 312 10.61 -19.58 14.69
C LEU A 312 10.24 -18.92 13.37
N LEU A 313 10.45 -17.62 13.21
CA LEU A 313 10.12 -16.93 11.95
C LEU A 313 10.95 -17.47 10.77
N TYR A 314 12.24 -17.74 10.99
CA TYR A 314 13.07 -18.39 9.96
C TYR A 314 12.70 -19.85 9.73
N GLU A 315 12.28 -20.58 10.77
CA GLU A 315 11.76 -21.94 10.63
C GLU A 315 10.47 -21.94 9.78
N ASP A 316 9.50 -21.06 10.09
CA ASP A 316 8.25 -20.92 9.34
C ASP A 316 8.52 -20.53 7.87
N MET A 317 9.46 -19.61 7.62
CA MET A 317 9.89 -19.31 6.25
C MET A 317 10.48 -20.54 5.55
N GLY A 318 11.32 -21.30 6.25
CA GLY A 318 11.92 -22.53 5.73
C GLY A 318 10.86 -23.56 5.35
N ASP A 319 9.86 -23.75 6.21
CA ASP A 319 8.74 -24.66 5.99
C ASP A 319 7.92 -24.25 4.75
N VAL A 320 7.67 -22.94 4.57
CA VAL A 320 6.96 -22.44 3.37
C VAL A 320 7.78 -22.63 2.10
N PHE A 321 9.10 -22.36 2.14
CA PHE A 321 9.99 -22.60 1.01
C PHE A 321 10.08 -24.09 0.64
N GLU A 322 10.12 -24.98 1.64
CA GLU A 322 10.11 -26.43 1.44
C GLU A 322 8.83 -26.87 0.72
N ILE A 323 7.65 -26.47 1.23
CA ILE A 323 6.35 -26.83 0.65
C ILE A 323 6.19 -26.31 -0.79
N THR A 324 6.79 -25.16 -1.10
CA THR A 324 6.75 -24.56 -2.45
C THR A 324 7.86 -25.06 -3.37
N GLY A 325 8.71 -25.98 -2.93
CA GLY A 325 9.79 -26.58 -3.72
C GLY A 325 11.04 -25.70 -3.87
N GLN A 326 11.11 -24.57 -3.17
CA GLN A 326 12.25 -23.65 -3.15
C GLN A 326 13.31 -24.16 -2.14
N LEU A 327 13.86 -25.34 -2.43
CA LEU A 327 14.67 -26.11 -1.46
C LEU A 327 15.96 -25.38 -1.05
N GLN A 328 16.54 -24.56 -1.93
CA GLN A 328 17.76 -23.81 -1.61
C GLN A 328 17.47 -22.69 -0.59
N GLU A 329 16.36 -21.99 -0.78
CA GLU A 329 15.85 -20.94 0.09
C GLU A 329 15.44 -21.53 1.45
N ALA A 330 14.78 -22.70 1.45
CA ALA A 330 14.45 -23.43 2.67
C ALA A 330 15.69 -23.74 3.52
N ARG A 331 16.75 -24.27 2.90
CA ARG A 331 18.04 -24.53 3.57
C ARG A 331 18.66 -23.27 4.16
N GLN A 332 18.65 -22.17 3.40
CA GLN A 332 19.18 -20.90 3.88
C GLN A 332 18.40 -20.38 5.09
N ALA A 333 17.07 -20.51 5.07
CA ALA A 333 16.21 -20.12 6.19
C ALA A 333 16.49 -20.97 7.45
N TYR A 334 16.55 -22.29 7.33
CA TYR A 334 16.91 -23.17 8.46
C TYR A 334 18.32 -22.90 9.00
N GLN A 335 19.29 -22.66 8.12
CA GLN A 335 20.65 -22.28 8.53
C GLN A 335 20.68 -20.93 9.24
N ARG A 336 19.89 -19.94 8.78
CA ARG A 336 19.72 -18.67 9.48
C ARG A 336 19.11 -18.86 10.87
N ALA A 337 18.03 -19.63 11.00
CA ALA A 337 17.43 -19.96 12.30
C ALA A 337 18.47 -20.58 13.26
N MET A 338 19.33 -21.48 12.76
CA MET A 338 20.38 -22.14 13.54
C MET A 338 21.36 -21.15 14.20
N THR A 339 21.64 -20.01 13.55
CA THR A 339 22.58 -19.00 14.08
C THR A 339 22.07 -18.28 15.32
N TYR A 340 20.74 -18.21 15.50
CA TYR A 340 20.10 -17.60 16.66
C TYR A 340 19.97 -18.56 17.84
N ILE A 341 19.95 -19.87 17.59
CA ILE A 341 19.71 -20.88 18.62
C ILE A 341 20.96 -21.10 19.49
N PRO A 342 20.88 -20.89 20.83
CA PRO A 342 21.98 -21.14 21.74
C PRO A 342 22.50 -22.59 21.68
N ALA A 343 23.79 -22.77 21.94
CA ALA A 343 24.46 -24.06 21.78
C ALA A 343 23.85 -25.19 22.62
N GLN A 344 23.25 -24.86 23.76
CA GLN A 344 22.66 -25.81 24.70
C GLN A 344 21.20 -26.17 24.38
N LYS A 345 20.58 -25.54 23.37
CA LYS A 345 19.19 -25.81 22.97
C LYS A 345 19.14 -26.94 21.94
N TYR A 346 19.50 -28.13 22.42
CA TYR A 346 19.71 -29.32 21.59
C TYR A 346 18.50 -29.75 20.76
N ILE A 347 17.29 -29.76 21.33
CA ILE A 347 16.07 -30.19 20.62
C ILE A 347 15.75 -29.27 19.43
N TRP A 348 15.92 -27.96 19.60
CA TRP A 348 15.74 -26.97 18.52
C TRP A 348 16.75 -27.18 17.39
N ARG A 349 18.02 -27.41 17.73
CA ARG A 349 19.06 -27.68 16.74
C ARG A 349 18.82 -28.98 15.99
N ALA A 350 18.42 -30.04 16.69
CA ALA A 350 18.04 -31.30 16.07
C ALA A 350 16.89 -31.14 15.08
N ARG A 351 15.85 -30.40 15.46
CA ARG A 351 14.70 -30.11 14.60
C ARG A 351 15.10 -29.44 13.30
N LEU A 352 15.86 -28.35 13.39
CA LEU A 352 16.29 -27.64 12.19
C LEU A 352 17.23 -28.46 11.32
N GLN A 353 18.11 -29.27 11.91
CA GLN A 353 18.95 -30.18 11.13
C GLN A 353 18.14 -31.24 10.40
N ARG A 354 17.14 -31.83 11.07
CA ARG A 354 16.21 -32.77 10.43
C ARG A 354 15.48 -32.10 9.26
N LYS A 355 14.91 -30.91 9.46
CA LYS A 355 14.22 -30.16 8.40
C LYS A 355 15.15 -29.84 7.23
N ASN A 356 16.37 -29.38 7.51
CA ASN A 356 17.40 -29.15 6.49
C ASN A 356 17.75 -30.44 5.72
N ALA A 357 17.91 -31.56 6.41
CA ALA A 357 18.18 -32.86 5.80
C ALA A 357 17.06 -33.33 4.85
N VAL A 358 15.78 -33.10 5.22
CA VAL A 358 14.63 -33.39 4.35
C VAL A 358 14.74 -32.65 3.02
N THR A 359 15.11 -31.36 3.03
CA THR A 359 15.29 -30.61 1.76
C THR A 359 16.38 -31.17 0.86
N TRP A 360 17.40 -31.84 1.41
CA TRP A 360 18.44 -32.51 0.63
C TRP A 360 17.96 -33.84 0.07
N GLN A 361 17.11 -34.54 0.81
CA GLN A 361 16.49 -35.78 0.35
C GLN A 361 15.55 -35.55 -0.85
N GLU A 362 14.86 -34.42 -0.86
CA GLU A 362 13.95 -34.01 -1.95
C GLU A 362 14.68 -33.33 -3.12
N ALA A 363 15.96 -33.02 -2.96
CA ALA A 363 16.73 -32.28 -3.95
C ALA A 363 16.90 -33.08 -5.27
N PRO A 364 16.76 -32.43 -6.44
CA PRO A 364 17.02 -33.05 -7.74
C PRO A 364 18.43 -33.64 -7.84
N ALA A 365 18.59 -34.70 -8.65
CA ALA A 365 19.88 -35.39 -8.82
C ALA A 365 20.96 -34.52 -9.47
N ASP A 366 20.58 -33.44 -10.16
CA ASP A 366 21.45 -32.43 -10.77
C ASP A 366 21.82 -31.28 -9.82
N THR A 367 21.36 -31.31 -8.56
CA THR A 367 21.77 -30.36 -7.51
C THR A 367 23.28 -30.42 -7.29
N GLN A 368 23.92 -29.27 -7.05
CA GLN A 368 25.36 -29.23 -6.74
C GLN A 368 25.67 -29.99 -5.44
N GLY A 369 26.48 -31.05 -5.55
CA GLY A 369 26.88 -31.92 -4.43
C GLY A 369 26.10 -33.24 -4.40
N PRO A 370 26.43 -34.17 -3.48
CA PRO A 370 25.73 -35.45 -3.33
C PRO A 370 24.50 -35.30 -2.40
N PRO A 371 23.27 -35.09 -2.93
CA PRO A 371 22.08 -34.79 -2.11
C PRO A 371 21.81 -35.87 -1.05
N HIS A 372 21.94 -37.15 -1.43
CA HIS A 372 21.74 -38.28 -0.52
C HIS A 372 22.78 -38.30 0.62
N ALA A 373 24.04 -37.97 0.36
CA ALA A 373 25.07 -37.94 1.40
C ALA A 373 24.85 -36.75 2.36
N ASN A 374 24.44 -35.60 1.82
CA ASN A 374 24.10 -34.41 2.62
C ASN A 374 22.88 -34.67 3.51
N ALA A 375 21.86 -35.36 3.01
CA ALA A 375 20.68 -35.75 3.79
C ALA A 375 21.06 -36.68 4.94
N LEU A 376 21.85 -37.73 4.66
CA LEU A 376 22.31 -38.67 5.69
C LEU A 376 23.12 -37.96 6.78
N GLN A 377 24.07 -37.12 6.38
CA GLN A 377 24.86 -36.33 7.32
C GLN A 377 23.97 -35.43 8.19
N GLY A 378 22.98 -34.74 7.61
CA GLY A 378 22.05 -33.90 8.37
C GLY A 378 21.22 -34.68 9.39
N TYR A 379 20.81 -35.91 9.05
CA TYR A 379 20.11 -36.79 9.99
C TYR A 379 21.02 -37.29 11.13
N GLU A 380 22.27 -37.65 10.84
CA GLU A 380 23.26 -38.01 11.86
C GLU A 380 23.56 -36.83 12.81
N GLU A 381 23.69 -35.62 12.26
CA GLU A 381 23.85 -34.39 13.06
C GLU A 381 22.63 -34.12 13.94
N ALA A 382 21.42 -34.32 13.42
CA ALA A 382 20.18 -34.18 14.20
C ALA A 382 20.10 -35.17 15.36
N GLU A 383 20.46 -36.44 15.12
CA GLU A 383 20.50 -37.49 16.14
C GLU A 383 21.54 -37.14 17.22
N HIS A 384 22.74 -36.71 16.81
CA HIS A 384 23.79 -36.30 17.72
C HIS A 384 23.35 -35.16 18.64
N PHE A 385 22.61 -34.16 18.13
CA PHE A 385 22.03 -33.13 18.98
C PHE A 385 21.01 -33.70 19.97
N LEU A 386 20.08 -34.57 19.54
CA LEU A 386 19.10 -35.19 20.45
C LEU A 386 19.77 -36.02 21.55
N GLU A 387 20.87 -36.70 21.27
CA GLU A 387 21.61 -37.49 22.25
C GLU A 387 22.25 -36.64 23.36
N GLN A 388 22.60 -35.39 23.06
CA GLN A 388 23.14 -34.43 24.03
C GLN A 388 22.06 -33.76 24.89
N ALA A 389 20.78 -33.91 24.55
CA ALA A 389 19.70 -33.32 25.31
C ALA A 389 19.64 -33.90 26.73
N PRO A 390 19.57 -33.06 27.79
CA PRO A 390 19.62 -33.53 29.18
C PRO A 390 18.35 -34.30 29.61
N ALA A 391 17.22 -34.09 28.92
CA ALA A 391 15.93 -34.70 29.24
C ALA A 391 15.43 -35.57 28.07
N LYS A 392 15.97 -36.79 27.94
CA LYS A 392 15.65 -37.76 26.87
C LYS A 392 14.24 -38.38 26.93
N SER A 393 13.36 -37.83 27.75
CA SER A 393 11.99 -38.31 27.96
C SER A 393 10.96 -37.18 28.04
N SER A 394 11.36 -35.95 27.73
CA SER A 394 10.38 -34.86 27.58
C SER A 394 9.49 -35.11 26.36
N THR A 395 8.27 -34.57 26.38
CA THR A 395 7.34 -34.67 25.25
C THR A 395 7.95 -34.10 23.97
N GLU A 396 8.66 -32.97 24.07
CA GLU A 396 9.36 -32.34 22.93
C GLU A 396 10.47 -33.22 22.37
N TRP A 397 11.24 -33.88 23.24
CA TRP A 397 12.30 -34.79 22.81
C TRP A 397 11.71 -36.01 22.09
N LEU A 398 10.67 -36.62 22.67
CA LEU A 398 10.01 -37.79 22.07
C LEU A 398 9.39 -37.45 20.72
N GLN A 399 8.75 -36.29 20.60
CA GLN A 399 8.16 -35.83 19.35
C GLN A 399 9.25 -35.65 18.28
N GLU A 400 10.35 -34.97 18.61
CA GLU A 400 11.44 -34.75 17.65
C GLU A 400 12.14 -36.06 17.27
N TRP A 401 12.35 -36.97 18.23
CA TRP A 401 12.89 -38.29 17.94
C TRP A 401 11.99 -39.07 16.98
N ILE A 402 10.66 -39.09 17.18
CA ILE A 402 9.73 -39.73 16.26
C ILE A 402 9.81 -39.11 14.87
N TYR A 403 9.82 -37.78 14.76
CA TYR A 403 9.92 -37.11 13.46
C TYR A 403 11.23 -37.42 12.74
N LEU A 404 12.35 -37.50 13.48
CA LEU A 404 13.64 -37.87 12.91
C LEU A 404 13.63 -39.29 12.36
N GLN A 405 13.11 -40.25 13.13
CA GLN A 405 12.98 -41.64 12.66
C GLN A 405 12.06 -41.74 11.44
N LEU A 406 10.94 -41.02 11.41
CA LEU A 406 10.05 -40.99 10.25
C LEU A 406 10.72 -40.39 9.00
N ALA A 407 11.48 -39.30 9.16
CA ALA A 407 12.19 -38.66 8.06
C ALA A 407 13.26 -39.58 7.45
N GLN A 408 13.98 -40.34 8.27
CA GLN A 408 14.96 -41.33 7.79
C GLN A 408 14.31 -42.53 7.08
N LEU A 409 13.09 -42.92 7.47
CA LEU A 409 12.40 -44.10 6.94
C LEU A 409 11.57 -43.84 5.68
N LEU A 410 11.09 -42.61 5.48
CA LEU A 410 10.26 -42.24 4.34
C LEU A 410 11.10 -41.52 3.28
N PRO A 411 11.62 -42.22 2.25
CA PRO A 411 11.99 -41.55 1.01
C PRO A 411 10.70 -41.02 0.39
N LEU A 412 10.36 -39.75 0.65
CA LEU A 412 9.26 -39.10 -0.07
C LEU A 412 9.54 -39.20 -1.56
N ARG A 413 8.55 -39.77 -2.26
CA ARG A 413 8.58 -40.19 -3.66
C ARG A 413 9.13 -39.07 -4.55
N THR A 414 10.24 -39.33 -5.22
CA THR A 414 10.58 -38.61 -6.44
C THR A 414 9.69 -39.09 -7.59
N SER A 415 9.05 -38.12 -8.25
CA SER A 415 8.54 -38.12 -9.65
C SER A 415 7.43 -39.10 -10.07
N VAL A 416 6.23 -38.56 -10.30
CA VAL A 416 5.50 -38.74 -11.57
C VAL A 416 5.58 -37.43 -12.32
#